data_AF-A0A2W4YZ63-F1
#
_entry.id   AF-A0A2W4YZ63-F1
#
_cell.length_a   1.000
_cell.length_b   1.000
_cell.length_c   1.000
_cell.angle_alpha   90.00
_cell.angle_beta   90.00
_cell.angle_gamma   90.00
#
_symmetry.space_group_name_H-M   'P 1'
#
loop_
_entity.id
_entity.type
_entity.pdbx_description
1 polymer ?
#
loop_
_entity_poly.entity_id
_entity_poly.type
_entity_poly.pdbx_seq_one_letter_code
_entity_poly.pdbx_strand_id
1 'polypeptide(L)'
;MARNTQNVLMEECRLGHVADPAGGAWFVEKLTQELAAKAWEIMQSIEAEGGIVASLHAGRLQKRVAEARAARQKLIATRRETITGVSDFPLVGAATPDFIARPPVVAVGGLTPIRWAEPFETLRERAEKQSPRIFFANLASLAEFGPRAQFARNFFGVSGIASVGEEDAYASMEVLVDAFRSTGLRVAVIASTDTYYAEHAENCAQRLKAAGADWIVLAGKPGDAEAKYRAAGVDQFIFAGADVLKELETMHAALGIAP
;
A
#
# COMPACT_ATOMS: atom_id res chain seq x y z
N MET A 1 -8.29 25.79 9.66
CA MET A 1 -7.36 25.56 8.53
C MET A 1 -8.07 25.63 7.18
N ALA A 2 -9.10 24.82 6.90
CA ALA A 2 -9.78 24.78 5.60
C ALA A 2 -10.14 26.15 4.97
N ARG A 3 -10.78 27.06 5.74
CA ARG A 3 -11.07 28.43 5.27
C ARG A 3 -9.80 29.25 5.00
N ASN A 4 -8.82 29.16 5.89
CA ASN A 4 -7.59 29.95 5.76
C ASN A 4 -6.77 29.51 4.55
N THR A 5 -6.83 28.24 4.13
CA THR A 5 -6.22 27.80 2.87
C THR A 5 -6.74 28.64 1.70
N GLN A 6 -8.06 28.87 1.60
CA GLN A 6 -8.63 29.72 0.56
C GLN A 6 -8.17 31.17 0.70
N ASN A 7 -8.15 31.72 1.92
CA ASN A 7 -7.70 33.09 2.18
C ASN A 7 -6.24 33.31 1.75
N VAL A 8 -5.34 32.39 2.09
CA VAL A 8 -3.93 32.47 1.68
C VAL A 8 -3.82 32.43 0.16
N LEU A 9 -4.52 31.49 -0.50
CA LEU A 9 -4.50 31.37 -1.96
C LEU A 9 -5.03 32.64 -2.66
N MET A 10 -6.04 33.30 -2.09
CA MET A 10 -6.67 34.48 -2.68
C MET A 10 -5.93 35.78 -2.36
N GLU A 11 -5.64 36.04 -1.09
CA GLU A 11 -5.14 37.34 -0.61
C GLU A 11 -3.61 37.45 -0.68
N GLU A 12 -2.90 36.34 -0.42
CA GLU A 12 -1.44 36.31 -0.38
C GLU A 12 -0.86 35.80 -1.70
N CYS A 13 -1.38 34.70 -2.24
CA CYS A 13 -0.92 34.15 -3.52
C CYS A 13 -1.59 34.78 -4.75
N ARG A 14 -2.65 35.58 -4.57
CA ARG A 14 -3.35 36.34 -5.64
C ARG A 14 -3.87 35.46 -6.79
N LEU A 15 -4.18 34.18 -6.55
CA LEU A 15 -4.57 33.25 -7.62
C LEU A 15 -5.86 33.64 -8.35
N GLY A 16 -6.75 34.40 -7.68
CA GLY A 16 -8.01 34.88 -8.27
C GLY A 16 -7.92 36.25 -8.96
N HIS A 17 -6.72 36.84 -9.10
CA HIS A 17 -6.58 38.21 -9.62
C HIS A 17 -6.67 38.29 -11.16
N VAL A 18 -6.35 37.20 -11.86
CA VAL A 18 -6.44 37.11 -13.32
C VAL A 18 -7.53 36.11 -13.68
N ALA A 19 -8.39 36.47 -14.63
CA ALA A 19 -9.38 35.54 -15.15
C ALA A 19 -8.70 34.48 -16.02
N ASP A 20 -9.00 33.20 -15.74
CA ASP A 20 -8.48 32.03 -16.46
C ASP A 20 -6.96 32.07 -16.73
N PRO A 21 -6.11 32.02 -15.68
CA PRO A 21 -4.66 32.12 -15.85
C PRO A 21 -4.05 30.93 -16.61
N ALA A 22 -4.82 29.85 -16.82
CA ALA A 22 -4.41 28.69 -17.61
C ALA A 22 -4.78 28.80 -19.10
N GLY A 23 -5.59 29.79 -19.49
CA GLY A 23 -6.01 30.01 -20.87
C GLY A 23 -4.81 30.18 -21.81
N GLY A 24 -4.83 29.45 -22.92
CA GLY A 24 -3.72 29.42 -23.89
C GLY A 24 -2.56 28.48 -23.50
N ALA A 25 -2.57 27.87 -22.32
CA ALA A 25 -1.61 26.82 -22.00
C ALA A 25 -1.95 25.56 -22.82
N TRP A 26 -1.13 25.26 -23.84
CA TRP A 26 -1.38 24.16 -24.78
C TRP A 26 -1.79 22.83 -24.12
N PHE A 27 -1.14 22.47 -23.00
CA PHE A 27 -1.48 21.27 -22.24
C PHE A 27 -2.90 21.31 -21.65
N VAL A 28 -3.28 22.42 -21.01
CA VAL A 28 -4.59 22.57 -20.36
C VAL A 28 -5.70 22.64 -21.40
N GLU A 29 -5.48 23.35 -22.49
CA GLU A 29 -6.42 23.43 -23.62
C GLU A 29 -6.69 22.05 -24.21
N LYS A 30 -5.62 21.32 -24.52
CA LYS A 30 -5.72 19.96 -25.06
C LYS A 30 -6.43 19.01 -24.09
N LEU A 31 -6.02 19.01 -22.82
CA LEU A 31 -6.63 18.15 -21.80
C LEU A 31 -8.11 18.49 -21.58
N THR A 32 -8.47 19.77 -21.62
CA THR A 32 -9.87 20.22 -21.52
C THR A 32 -10.69 19.69 -22.68
N GLN A 33 -10.18 19.78 -23.91
CA GLN A 33 -10.87 19.25 -25.09
C GLN A 33 -11.02 17.72 -25.03
N GLU A 34 -9.96 17.00 -24.64
CA GLU A 34 -10.00 15.55 -24.51
C GLU A 34 -10.99 15.09 -23.42
N LEU A 35 -11.00 15.77 -22.26
CA LEU A 35 -11.93 15.49 -21.18
C LEU A 35 -13.38 15.76 -21.61
N ALA A 36 -13.64 16.89 -22.29
CA ALA A 36 -14.97 17.23 -22.79
C ALA A 36 -15.46 16.21 -23.82
N ALA A 37 -14.61 15.81 -24.77
CA ALA A 37 -14.94 14.80 -25.77
C ALA A 37 -15.29 13.45 -25.12
N LYS A 38 -14.49 12.99 -24.15
CA LYS A 38 -14.75 11.73 -23.44
C LYS A 38 -16.01 11.78 -22.56
N ALA A 39 -16.24 12.89 -21.87
CA ALA A 39 -17.47 13.08 -21.12
C ALA A 39 -18.70 13.10 -22.04
N TRP A 40 -18.59 13.73 -23.20
CA TRP A 40 -19.65 13.77 -24.21
C TRP A 40 -20.00 12.38 -24.75
N GLU A 41 -19.01 11.55 -25.06
CA GLU A 41 -19.21 10.15 -25.47
C GLU A 41 -20.01 9.36 -24.41
N ILE A 42 -19.65 9.52 -23.12
CA ILE A 42 -20.37 8.86 -22.02
C ILE A 42 -21.80 9.37 -21.92
N MET A 43 -22.00 10.68 -22.07
CA MET A 43 -23.33 11.29 -22.04
C MET A 43 -24.21 10.77 -23.18
N GLN A 44 -23.70 10.70 -24.40
CA GLN A 44 -24.42 10.12 -25.54
C GLN A 44 -24.79 8.66 -25.32
N SER A 45 -23.91 7.88 -24.70
CA SER A 45 -24.20 6.49 -24.32
C SER A 45 -25.33 6.40 -23.29
N ILE A 46 -25.42 7.32 -22.34
CA ILE A 46 -26.52 7.38 -21.35
C ILE A 46 -27.83 7.83 -22.02
N GLU A 47 -27.79 8.75 -22.97
CA GLU A 47 -28.97 9.17 -23.73
C GLU A 47 -29.53 8.01 -24.57
N ALA A 48 -28.65 7.26 -25.26
CA ALA A 48 -29.04 6.06 -26.02
C ALA A 48 -29.66 4.96 -25.14
N GLU A 49 -29.40 4.98 -23.84
CA GLU A 49 -29.97 4.08 -22.84
C GLU A 49 -31.36 4.50 -22.34
N GLY A 50 -31.93 5.58 -22.88
CA GLY A 50 -33.19 6.18 -22.43
C GLY A 50 -33.02 7.24 -21.33
N GLY A 51 -31.80 7.81 -21.22
CA GLY A 51 -31.46 8.85 -20.24
C GLY A 51 -30.99 8.30 -18.89
N ILE A 52 -30.55 9.22 -18.02
CA ILE A 52 -29.90 8.89 -16.73
C ILE A 52 -30.78 8.06 -15.79
N VAL A 53 -32.08 8.33 -15.72
CA VAL A 53 -33.02 7.60 -14.84
C VAL A 53 -33.16 6.14 -15.28
N ALA A 54 -33.30 5.90 -16.59
CA ALA A 54 -33.38 4.55 -17.13
C ALA A 54 -32.06 3.78 -16.93
N SER A 55 -30.91 4.46 -17.12
CA SER A 55 -29.59 3.90 -16.86
C SER A 55 -29.40 3.47 -15.40
N LEU A 56 -29.88 4.29 -14.45
CA LEU A 56 -29.86 4.02 -13.02
C LEU A 56 -30.74 2.83 -12.64
N HIS A 57 -31.99 2.78 -13.12
CA HIS A 57 -32.89 1.64 -12.84
C HIS A 57 -32.37 0.33 -13.44
N ALA A 58 -31.74 0.39 -14.61
CA ALA A 58 -31.12 -0.75 -15.25
C ALA A 58 -29.76 -1.15 -14.66
N GLY A 59 -29.23 -0.42 -13.67
CA GLY A 59 -27.95 -0.71 -13.03
C GLY A 59 -26.71 -0.38 -13.87
N ARG A 60 -26.86 0.25 -15.04
CA ARG A 60 -25.76 0.49 -15.99
C ARG A 60 -24.80 1.55 -15.49
N LEU A 61 -25.30 2.64 -14.90
CA LEU A 61 -24.45 3.66 -14.28
C LEU A 61 -23.65 3.09 -13.11
N GLN A 62 -24.28 2.27 -12.28
CA GLN A 62 -23.66 1.64 -11.12
C GLN A 62 -22.53 0.71 -11.56
N LYS A 63 -22.74 -0.06 -12.63
CA LYS A 63 -21.71 -0.90 -13.24
C LYS A 63 -20.50 -0.07 -13.70
N ARG A 64 -20.72 1.03 -14.44
CA ARG A 64 -19.64 1.94 -14.88
C ARG A 64 -18.83 2.49 -13.70
N VAL A 65 -19.52 2.92 -12.64
CA VAL A 65 -18.87 3.43 -11.42
C VAL A 65 -18.07 2.32 -10.73
N ALA A 66 -18.61 1.09 -10.65
CA ALA A 66 -17.92 -0.05 -10.07
C ALA A 66 -16.65 -0.43 -10.87
N GLU A 67 -16.71 -0.42 -12.20
CA GLU A 67 -15.57 -0.66 -13.08
C GLU A 67 -14.48 0.40 -12.89
N ALA A 68 -14.85 1.69 -12.84
CA ALA A 68 -13.91 2.78 -12.58
C ALA A 68 -13.27 2.67 -11.18
N ARG A 69 -14.05 2.29 -10.16
CA ARG A 69 -13.54 2.03 -8.81
C ARG A 69 -12.56 0.87 -8.78
N ALA A 70 -12.91 -0.26 -9.38
CA ALA A 70 -12.06 -1.45 -9.42
C ALA A 70 -10.74 -1.17 -10.16
N ALA A 71 -10.80 -0.42 -11.28
CA ALA A 71 -9.61 0.00 -12.01
C ALA A 71 -8.67 0.85 -11.14
N ARG A 72 -9.20 1.85 -10.43
CA ARG A 72 -8.41 2.71 -9.54
C ARG A 72 -7.90 1.94 -8.32
N GLN A 73 -8.73 1.12 -7.68
CA GLN A 73 -8.34 0.28 -6.55
C GLN A 73 -7.18 -0.66 -6.92
N LYS A 74 -7.16 -1.23 -8.13
CA LYS A 74 -6.03 -2.03 -8.61
C LYS A 74 -4.74 -1.22 -8.74
N LEU A 75 -4.82 0.03 -9.23
CA LEU A 75 -3.66 0.92 -9.31
C LEU A 75 -3.14 1.26 -7.92
N ILE A 76 -4.04 1.53 -6.96
CA ILE A 76 -3.70 1.84 -5.58
C ILE A 76 -3.11 0.63 -4.85
N ALA A 77 -3.73 -0.54 -4.99
CA ALA A 77 -3.25 -1.79 -4.42
C ALA A 77 -1.84 -2.16 -4.89
N THR A 78 -1.49 -1.83 -6.14
CA THR A 78 -0.16 -2.06 -6.71
C THR A 78 0.80 -0.87 -6.57
N ARG A 79 0.39 0.18 -5.83
CA ARG A 79 1.12 1.46 -5.67
C ARG A 79 1.49 2.17 -6.97
N ARG A 80 0.77 1.90 -8.06
CA ARG A 80 0.86 2.71 -9.29
C ARG A 80 0.21 4.07 -9.11
N GLU A 81 -0.80 4.13 -8.24
CA GLU A 81 -1.33 5.38 -7.70
C GLU A 81 -1.10 5.36 -6.18
N THR A 82 -0.42 6.37 -5.67
CA THR A 82 0.03 6.40 -4.28
C THR A 82 -0.88 7.26 -3.41
N ILE A 83 -1.03 6.86 -2.15
CA ILE A 83 -1.67 7.65 -1.10
C ILE A 83 -0.60 7.95 -0.06
N THR A 84 -0.03 9.16 -0.13
CA THR A 84 1.05 9.60 0.76
C THR A 84 0.64 9.50 2.23
N GLY A 85 1.51 8.89 3.05
CA GLY A 85 1.25 8.65 4.48
C GLY A 85 0.33 7.45 4.76
N VAL A 86 -0.20 6.79 3.73
CA VAL A 86 -1.02 5.57 3.85
C VAL A 86 -0.35 4.41 3.13
N SER A 87 -0.34 4.39 1.79
CA SER A 87 0.28 3.32 1.01
C SER A 87 1.80 3.50 0.89
N ASP A 88 2.27 4.75 0.99
CA ASP A 88 3.65 5.13 0.76
C ASP A 88 4.14 5.98 1.93
N PHE A 89 5.29 5.59 2.48
CA PHE A 89 5.94 6.23 3.63
C PHE A 89 5.01 6.42 4.84
N PRO A 90 4.34 5.34 5.33
CA PRO A 90 3.50 5.43 6.51
C PRO A 90 4.35 5.63 7.77
N LEU A 91 3.86 6.45 8.69
CA LEU A 91 4.44 6.59 10.02
C LEU A 91 3.67 5.70 11.01
N VAL A 92 4.23 4.54 11.33
CA VAL A 92 3.66 3.62 12.33
C VAL A 92 3.67 4.29 13.71
N GLY A 93 2.55 4.25 14.41
CA GLY A 93 2.39 4.89 15.73
C GLY A 93 2.18 6.40 15.68
N ALA A 94 1.87 6.98 14.51
CA ALA A 94 1.49 8.38 14.42
C ALA A 94 0.23 8.66 15.27
N ALA A 95 0.29 9.69 16.12
CA ALA A 95 -0.85 10.08 16.94
C ALA A 95 -1.99 10.61 16.04
N THR A 96 -3.18 10.03 16.20
CA THR A 96 -4.38 10.56 15.56
C THR A 96 -4.84 11.80 16.34
N PRO A 97 -5.12 12.92 15.67
CA PRO A 97 -5.64 14.11 16.35
C PRO A 97 -7.03 13.83 16.92
N ASP A 98 -7.39 14.51 18.01
CA ASP A 98 -8.74 14.41 18.57
C ASP A 98 -9.80 14.86 17.55
N PHE A 99 -10.84 14.03 17.37
CA PHE A 99 -11.98 14.37 16.53
C PHE A 99 -13.28 13.82 17.11
N ILE A 100 -14.39 14.46 16.74
CA ILE A 100 -15.73 13.97 17.07
C ILE A 100 -16.14 13.00 15.95
N ALA A 101 -16.35 11.74 16.29
CA ALA A 101 -16.83 10.74 15.35
C ALA A 101 -18.17 11.17 14.74
N ARG A 102 -18.27 11.06 13.41
CA ARG A 102 -19.53 11.34 12.73
C ARG A 102 -20.55 10.25 13.11
N PRO A 103 -21.80 10.59 13.45
CA PRO A 103 -22.82 9.58 13.70
C PRO A 103 -23.01 8.70 12.46
N PRO A 104 -23.31 7.40 12.63
CA PRO A 104 -23.50 6.49 11.52
C PRO A 104 -24.63 6.98 10.63
N VAL A 105 -24.37 7.08 9.34
CA VAL A 105 -25.37 7.45 8.34
C VAL A 105 -26.13 6.18 7.97
N VAL A 106 -27.46 6.20 8.10
CA VAL A 106 -28.30 5.09 7.62
C VAL A 106 -28.12 4.96 6.12
N ALA A 107 -27.78 3.77 5.65
CA ALA A 107 -27.64 3.49 4.23
C ALA A 107 -28.99 3.67 3.53
N VAL A 108 -29.18 4.82 2.90
CA VAL A 108 -30.27 5.06 1.97
C VAL A 108 -29.77 4.52 0.63
N GLY A 109 -30.29 3.38 0.18
CA GLY A 109 -29.72 2.61 -0.94
C GLY A 109 -29.30 3.43 -2.16
N GLY A 110 -28.31 2.95 -2.92
CA GLY A 110 -27.75 3.66 -4.07
C GLY A 110 -26.23 3.55 -4.16
N LEU A 111 -25.59 4.54 -4.80
CA LEU A 111 -24.13 4.60 -4.92
C LEU A 111 -23.50 5.09 -3.61
N THR A 112 -22.83 4.20 -2.88
CA THR A 112 -22.13 4.54 -1.64
C THR A 112 -20.80 5.24 -1.95
N PRO A 113 -20.50 6.40 -1.34
CA PRO A 113 -19.15 6.98 -1.37
C PRO A 113 -18.14 5.99 -0.74
N ILE A 114 -16.94 5.91 -1.30
CA ILE A 114 -15.85 5.10 -0.74
C ILE A 114 -14.64 5.97 -0.50
N ARG A 115 -13.80 5.60 0.47
CA ARG A 115 -12.50 6.24 0.69
C ARG A 115 -11.42 5.31 0.15
N TRP A 116 -10.53 5.83 -0.69
CA TRP A 116 -9.50 5.01 -1.32
C TRP A 116 -8.50 4.39 -0.32
N ALA A 117 -8.32 5.04 0.82
CA ALA A 117 -7.44 4.59 1.91
C ALA A 117 -8.08 3.55 2.85
N GLU A 118 -9.41 3.37 2.79
CA GLU A 118 -10.17 2.54 3.74
C GLU A 118 -9.67 1.09 3.84
N PRO A 119 -9.29 0.40 2.75
CA PRO A 119 -8.71 -0.94 2.88
C PRO A 119 -7.43 -0.98 3.72
N PHE A 120 -6.53 0.01 3.57
CA PHE A 120 -5.30 0.08 4.36
C PHE A 120 -5.57 0.49 5.81
N GLU A 121 -6.52 1.40 6.03
CA GLU A 121 -6.93 1.80 7.37
C GLU A 121 -7.54 0.63 8.13
N THR A 122 -8.36 -0.19 7.48
CA THR A 122 -8.93 -1.42 8.07
C THR A 122 -7.82 -2.37 8.51
N LEU A 123 -6.78 -2.56 7.69
CA LEU A 123 -5.61 -3.35 8.10
C LEU A 123 -4.88 -2.72 9.29
N ARG A 124 -4.67 -1.40 9.30
CA ARG A 124 -4.03 -0.72 10.44
C ARG A 124 -4.82 -0.87 11.73
N GLU A 125 -6.14 -0.68 11.69
CA GLU A 125 -7.02 -0.84 12.85
C GLU A 125 -6.99 -2.27 13.42
N ARG A 126 -6.89 -3.28 12.55
CA ARG A 126 -6.74 -4.68 12.97
C ARG A 126 -5.39 -4.92 13.65
N ALA A 127 -4.30 -4.40 13.07
CA ALA A 127 -2.96 -4.55 13.63
C ALA A 127 -2.76 -3.77 14.92
N GLU A 128 -3.33 -2.57 15.06
CA GLU A 128 -3.18 -1.72 16.25
C GLU A 128 -3.57 -2.45 17.54
N LYS A 129 -4.65 -3.26 17.48
CA LYS A 129 -5.13 -4.08 18.61
C LYS A 129 -4.12 -5.11 19.12
N GLN A 130 -3.19 -5.54 18.26
CA GLN A 130 -2.21 -6.59 18.57
C GLN A 130 -0.76 -6.07 18.59
N SER A 131 -0.52 -4.86 18.06
CA SER A 131 0.81 -4.25 17.92
C SER A 131 1.87 -5.23 17.35
N PRO A 132 1.60 -5.84 16.17
CA PRO A 132 2.43 -6.89 15.62
C PRO A 132 3.83 -6.38 15.25
N ARG A 133 4.82 -7.24 15.43
CA ARG A 133 6.24 -6.96 15.13
C ARG A 133 6.83 -8.08 14.29
N ILE A 134 7.73 -7.72 13.38
CA ILE A 134 8.45 -8.67 12.53
C ILE A 134 9.96 -8.41 12.58
N PHE A 135 10.75 -9.47 12.50
CA PHE A 135 12.21 -9.39 12.54
C PHE A 135 12.81 -9.18 11.15
N PHE A 136 13.82 -8.33 11.03
CA PHE A 136 14.57 -8.12 9.80
C PHE A 136 15.89 -8.90 9.83
N ALA A 137 15.93 -9.96 9.04
CA ALA A 137 17.09 -10.80 8.78
C ALA A 137 17.89 -10.22 7.59
N ASN A 138 18.53 -9.07 7.84
CA ASN A 138 19.32 -8.37 6.84
C ASN A 138 20.62 -9.14 6.51
N LEU A 139 20.91 -9.32 5.21
CA LEU A 139 22.15 -9.97 4.76
C LEU A 139 23.07 -8.95 4.09
N ALA A 140 24.39 -9.16 4.23
CA ALA A 140 25.44 -8.26 3.74
C ALA A 140 25.54 -6.94 4.54
N SER A 141 26.19 -5.92 3.96
CA SER A 141 26.36 -4.62 4.62
C SER A 141 25.10 -3.73 4.52
N LEU A 142 25.00 -2.73 5.40
CA LEU A 142 23.90 -1.75 5.40
C LEU A 142 23.73 -1.04 4.05
N ALA A 143 24.84 -0.77 3.34
CA ALA A 143 24.80 -0.16 2.02
C ALA A 143 24.10 -1.07 0.97
N GLU A 144 24.18 -2.38 1.16
CA GLU A 144 23.62 -3.38 0.25
C GLU A 144 22.17 -3.71 0.58
N PHE A 145 21.86 -4.03 1.86
CA PHE A 145 20.49 -4.37 2.23
C PHE A 145 19.59 -3.18 2.47
N GLY A 146 20.15 -2.01 2.84
CA GLY A 146 19.41 -0.84 3.31
C GLY A 146 18.23 -0.45 2.41
N PRO A 147 18.39 -0.35 1.07
CA PRO A 147 17.27 -0.05 0.18
C PRO A 147 16.13 -1.07 0.24
N ARG A 148 16.42 -2.37 0.44
CA ARG A 148 15.42 -3.44 0.50
C ARG A 148 14.78 -3.52 1.88
N ALA A 149 15.55 -3.35 2.95
CA ALA A 149 15.03 -3.24 4.29
C ALA A 149 14.09 -2.02 4.41
N GLN A 150 14.48 -0.87 3.87
CA GLN A 150 13.63 0.33 3.87
C GLN A 150 12.35 0.15 3.05
N PHE A 151 12.43 -0.52 1.88
CA PHE A 151 11.25 -0.88 1.11
C PHE A 151 10.31 -1.78 1.92
N ALA A 152 10.84 -2.85 2.53
CA ALA A 152 10.06 -3.81 3.31
C ALA A 152 9.47 -3.17 4.58
N ARG A 153 10.22 -2.33 5.29
CA ARG A 153 9.74 -1.55 6.44
C ARG A 153 8.52 -0.71 6.04
N ASN A 154 8.64 0.06 4.95
CA ASN A 154 7.52 0.85 4.42
C ASN A 154 6.39 -0.04 3.90
N PHE A 155 6.67 -1.25 3.42
CA PHE A 155 5.66 -2.21 2.98
C PHE A 155 4.75 -2.64 4.13
N PHE A 156 5.35 -3.17 5.21
CA PHE A 156 4.62 -3.68 6.36
C PHE A 156 4.01 -2.58 7.23
N GLY A 157 4.68 -1.44 7.31
CA GLY A 157 4.19 -0.26 8.04
C GLY A 157 2.87 0.28 7.51
N VAL A 158 2.50 0.00 6.25
CA VAL A 158 1.18 0.39 5.70
C VAL A 158 0.04 -0.21 6.51
N SER A 159 0.23 -1.42 7.01
CA SER A 159 -0.75 -2.12 7.84
C SER A 159 -0.49 -1.97 9.34
N GLY A 160 0.45 -1.11 9.77
CA GLY A 160 0.75 -0.90 11.18
C GLY A 160 1.65 -1.95 11.82
N ILE A 161 2.27 -2.84 11.04
CA ILE A 161 3.26 -3.80 11.53
C ILE A 161 4.59 -3.09 11.78
N ALA A 162 5.14 -3.22 12.98
CA ALA A 162 6.42 -2.62 13.35
C ALA A 162 7.60 -3.54 13.03
N SER A 163 8.74 -2.94 12.73
CA SER A 163 9.99 -3.64 12.42
C SER A 163 10.87 -3.80 13.65
N VAL A 164 11.69 -4.86 13.66
CA VAL A 164 12.77 -5.07 14.63
C VAL A 164 14.04 -5.41 13.87
N GLY A 165 15.10 -4.64 14.09
CA GLY A 165 16.42 -4.85 13.50
C GLY A 165 16.52 -4.45 12.03
N GLU A 166 15.65 -3.55 11.56
CA GLU A 166 15.61 -3.12 10.15
C GLU A 166 16.89 -2.41 9.66
N GLU A 167 17.69 -1.87 10.58
CA GLU A 167 18.98 -1.23 10.30
C GLU A 167 20.17 -2.07 10.78
N ASP A 168 19.91 -3.20 11.45
CA ASP A 168 20.96 -4.02 12.03
C ASP A 168 21.67 -4.82 10.94
N ALA A 169 23.00 -4.70 10.92
CA ALA A 169 23.87 -5.53 10.11
C ALA A 169 24.50 -6.62 10.99
N TYR A 170 24.38 -7.88 10.57
CA TYR A 170 24.86 -9.02 11.34
C TYR A 170 26.22 -9.50 10.83
N ALA A 171 27.19 -9.67 11.74
CA ALA A 171 28.54 -10.09 11.39
C ALA A 171 28.63 -11.52 10.82
N SER A 172 27.69 -12.39 11.21
CA SER A 172 27.56 -13.74 10.68
C SER A 172 26.12 -14.24 10.75
N MET A 173 25.86 -15.38 10.09
CA MET A 173 24.55 -16.02 10.11
C MET A 173 24.16 -16.53 11.50
N GLU A 174 25.13 -16.96 12.31
CA GLU A 174 24.93 -17.35 13.70
C GLU A 174 24.43 -16.16 14.54
N VAL A 175 25.09 -15.00 14.40
CA VAL A 175 24.69 -13.77 15.10
C VAL A 175 23.28 -13.33 14.69
N LEU A 176 22.94 -13.42 13.41
CA LEU A 176 21.59 -13.12 12.90
C LEU A 176 20.53 -14.03 13.52
N VAL A 177 20.79 -15.33 13.55
CA VAL A 177 19.86 -16.33 14.09
C VAL A 177 19.69 -16.18 15.60
N ASP A 178 20.77 -15.89 16.33
CA ASP A 178 20.70 -15.65 17.77
C ASP A 178 19.96 -14.34 18.08
N ALA A 179 20.15 -13.30 17.27
CA ALA A 179 19.36 -12.07 17.35
C ALA A 179 17.87 -12.37 17.12
N PHE A 180 17.51 -13.13 16.08
CA PHE A 180 16.13 -13.55 15.83
C PHE A 180 15.52 -14.28 17.04
N ARG A 181 16.22 -15.30 17.58
CA ARG A 181 15.76 -16.05 18.76
C ARG A 181 15.54 -15.14 19.98
N SER A 182 16.43 -14.18 20.21
CA SER A 182 16.34 -13.26 21.34
C SER A 182 15.07 -12.37 21.29
N THR A 183 14.53 -12.13 20.10
CA THR A 183 13.30 -11.33 19.95
C THR A 183 12.03 -12.08 20.35
N GLY A 184 12.04 -13.41 20.31
CA GLY A 184 10.84 -14.24 20.48
C GLY A 184 9.81 -14.11 19.37
N LEU A 185 10.12 -13.39 18.27
CA LEU A 185 9.24 -13.23 17.14
C LEU A 185 9.17 -14.51 16.29
N ARG A 186 8.04 -14.69 15.62
CA ARG A 186 7.75 -15.89 14.80
C ARG A 186 7.84 -15.61 13.30
N VAL A 187 7.96 -14.33 12.91
CA VAL A 187 7.98 -13.88 11.52
C VAL A 187 9.27 -13.13 11.24
N ALA A 188 9.94 -13.51 10.14
CA ALA A 188 11.19 -12.90 9.71
C ALA A 188 11.13 -12.42 8.25
N VAL A 189 11.83 -11.34 7.96
CA VAL A 189 11.96 -10.75 6.62
C VAL A 189 13.43 -10.80 6.22
N ILE A 190 13.74 -11.54 5.15
CA ILE A 190 15.07 -11.58 4.55
C ILE A 190 15.17 -10.39 3.59
N ALA A 191 16.14 -9.50 3.84
CA ALA A 191 16.39 -8.31 3.03
C ALA A 191 17.86 -8.21 2.64
N SER A 192 18.13 -8.13 1.33
CA SER A 192 19.46 -7.94 0.75
C SER A 192 19.36 -7.62 -0.75
N THR A 193 20.47 -7.72 -1.48
CA THR A 193 20.51 -7.61 -2.93
C THR A 193 20.20 -8.96 -3.59
N ASP A 194 19.73 -8.92 -4.85
CA ASP A 194 19.43 -10.13 -5.63
C ASP A 194 20.67 -11.04 -5.78
N THR A 195 21.86 -10.43 -5.90
CA THR A 195 23.14 -11.13 -5.95
C THR A 195 23.41 -11.90 -4.65
N TYR A 196 23.20 -11.27 -3.49
CA TYR A 196 23.41 -11.92 -2.20
C TYR A 196 22.39 -13.02 -1.93
N TYR A 197 21.15 -12.87 -2.42
CA TYR A 197 20.14 -13.92 -2.29
C TYR A 197 20.52 -15.22 -2.99
N ALA A 198 21.14 -15.14 -4.17
CA ALA A 198 21.51 -16.31 -4.96
C ALA A 198 22.40 -17.29 -4.18
N GLU A 199 23.26 -16.77 -3.29
CA GLU A 199 24.20 -17.56 -2.49
C GLU A 199 23.71 -17.83 -1.06
N HIS A 200 22.98 -16.88 -0.44
CA HIS A 200 22.75 -16.92 1.00
C HIS A 200 21.29 -17.04 1.43
N ALA A 201 20.30 -16.74 0.58
CA ALA A 201 18.90 -16.68 1.00
C ALA A 201 18.36 -18.03 1.48
N GLU A 202 18.72 -19.13 0.82
CA GLU A 202 18.27 -20.47 1.23
C GLU A 202 18.82 -20.86 2.60
N ASN A 203 20.12 -20.63 2.81
CA ASN A 203 20.76 -20.96 4.08
C ASN A 203 20.15 -20.14 5.23
N CYS A 204 19.88 -18.85 4.98
CA CYS A 204 19.21 -17.97 5.91
C CYS A 204 17.79 -18.49 6.24
N ALA A 205 16.97 -18.77 5.22
CA ALA A 205 15.60 -19.25 5.40
C ALA A 205 15.55 -20.56 6.21
N GLN A 206 16.39 -21.54 5.86
CA GLN A 206 16.45 -22.83 6.56
C GLN A 206 16.85 -22.66 8.03
N ARG A 207 17.85 -21.80 8.31
CA ARG A 207 18.29 -21.54 9.68
C ARG A 207 17.25 -20.78 10.51
N LEU A 208 16.53 -19.83 9.90
CA LEU A 208 15.42 -19.13 10.56
C LEU A 208 14.25 -20.09 10.88
N LYS A 209 13.88 -20.98 9.95
CA LYS A 209 12.89 -22.04 10.22
C LYS A 209 13.35 -22.95 11.37
N ALA A 210 14.61 -23.42 11.34
CA ALA A 210 15.18 -24.22 12.41
C ALA A 210 15.26 -23.47 13.76
N ALA A 211 15.29 -22.14 13.72
CA ALA A 211 15.27 -21.28 14.89
C ALA A 211 13.86 -20.93 15.39
N GLY A 212 12.80 -21.41 14.72
CA GLY A 212 11.42 -21.26 15.17
C GLY A 212 10.58 -20.23 14.42
N ALA A 213 11.04 -19.73 13.27
CA ALA A 213 10.22 -18.90 12.39
C ALA A 213 9.08 -19.72 11.79
N ASP A 214 7.84 -19.24 11.95
CA ASP A 214 6.66 -19.81 11.30
C ASP A 214 6.50 -19.28 9.88
N TRP A 215 6.83 -18.01 9.67
CA TRP A 215 6.63 -17.32 8.41
C TRP A 215 7.87 -16.53 8.01
N ILE A 216 8.36 -16.76 6.81
CA ILE A 216 9.53 -16.07 6.26
C ILE A 216 9.13 -15.35 4.99
N VAL A 217 9.42 -14.06 4.95
CA VAL A 217 9.26 -13.22 3.76
C VAL A 217 10.62 -12.95 3.14
N LEU A 218 10.70 -12.99 1.81
CA LEU A 218 11.86 -12.46 1.08
C LEU A 218 11.48 -11.15 0.38
N ALA A 219 12.25 -10.10 0.64
CA ALA A 219 12.05 -8.78 0.02
C ALA A 219 12.75 -8.71 -1.34
N GLY A 220 12.08 -9.22 -2.37
CA GLY A 220 12.60 -9.32 -3.73
C GLY A 220 11.66 -10.13 -4.63
N LYS A 221 11.84 -10.01 -5.96
CA LYS A 221 11.15 -10.87 -6.93
C LYS A 221 11.87 -12.22 -6.98
N PRO A 222 11.16 -13.35 -6.81
CA PRO A 222 11.82 -14.64 -6.78
C PRO A 222 12.33 -15.09 -8.16
N GLY A 223 11.67 -14.67 -9.26
CA GLY A 223 12.02 -15.09 -10.61
C GLY A 223 12.07 -16.61 -10.76
N ASP A 224 13.06 -17.11 -11.49
CA ASP A 224 13.25 -18.56 -11.70
C ASP A 224 13.67 -19.30 -10.42
N ALA A 225 14.10 -18.58 -9.37
CA ALA A 225 14.49 -19.14 -8.08
C ALA A 225 13.32 -19.34 -7.11
N GLU A 226 12.06 -19.10 -7.51
CA GLU A 226 10.91 -19.24 -6.60
C GLU A 226 10.83 -20.62 -5.97
N ALA A 227 10.87 -21.69 -6.76
CA ALA A 227 10.78 -23.05 -6.26
C ALA A 227 11.89 -23.38 -5.25
N LYS A 228 13.10 -22.85 -5.50
CA LYS A 228 14.27 -22.98 -4.64
C LYS A 228 14.03 -22.32 -3.28
N TYR A 229 13.61 -21.06 -3.28
CA TYR A 229 13.33 -20.31 -2.05
C TYR A 229 12.14 -20.89 -1.26
N ARG A 230 11.09 -21.34 -1.95
CA ARG A 230 9.96 -22.06 -1.34
C ARG A 230 10.41 -23.33 -0.63
N ALA A 231 11.24 -24.15 -1.29
CA ALA A 231 11.79 -25.37 -0.70
C ALA A 231 12.69 -25.10 0.52
N ALA A 232 13.36 -23.94 0.55
CA ALA A 232 14.15 -23.50 1.70
C ALA A 232 13.31 -22.93 2.86
N GLY A 233 12.00 -22.76 2.67
CA GLY A 233 11.07 -22.28 3.69
C GLY A 233 10.66 -20.81 3.57
N VAL A 234 10.84 -20.16 2.41
CA VAL A 234 10.27 -18.82 2.18
C VAL A 234 8.78 -18.95 1.86
N ASP A 235 7.94 -18.30 2.66
CA ASP A 235 6.48 -18.39 2.59
C ASP A 235 5.84 -17.23 1.81
N GLN A 236 6.55 -16.13 1.64
CA GLN A 236 6.02 -14.95 0.96
C GLN A 236 7.11 -14.13 0.26
N PHE A 237 6.75 -13.45 -0.82
CA PHE A 237 7.63 -12.52 -1.55
C PHE A 237 6.99 -11.15 -1.65
N ILE A 238 7.73 -10.11 -1.30
CA ILE A 238 7.28 -8.72 -1.47
C ILE A 238 8.20 -7.98 -2.42
N PHE A 239 7.62 -7.22 -3.35
CA PHE A 239 8.37 -6.48 -4.36
C PHE A 239 7.56 -5.34 -4.96
N ALA A 240 8.24 -4.41 -5.63
CA ALA A 240 7.59 -3.30 -6.31
C ALA A 240 6.63 -3.79 -7.42
N GLY A 241 5.37 -3.37 -7.32
CA GLY A 241 4.27 -3.77 -8.22
C GLY A 241 3.50 -5.01 -7.79
N ALA A 242 3.84 -5.64 -6.65
CA ALA A 242 2.97 -6.63 -6.01
C ALA A 242 1.66 -5.98 -5.53
N ASP A 243 0.61 -6.78 -5.38
CA ASP A 243 -0.65 -6.32 -4.76
C ASP A 243 -0.46 -6.20 -3.25
N VAL A 244 -0.21 -4.99 -2.79
CA VAL A 244 0.15 -4.70 -1.39
C VAL A 244 -0.97 -5.09 -0.43
N LEU A 245 -2.23 -4.88 -0.80
CA LEU A 245 -3.36 -5.27 0.07
C LEU A 245 -3.38 -6.77 0.26
N LYS A 246 -3.30 -7.54 -0.83
CA LYS A 246 -3.29 -9.00 -0.78
C LYS A 246 -2.11 -9.56 0.03
N GLU A 247 -0.92 -9.02 -0.18
CA GLU A 247 0.27 -9.47 0.54
C GLU A 247 0.20 -9.11 2.03
N LEU A 248 -0.36 -7.94 2.38
CA LEU A 248 -0.56 -7.57 3.79
C LEU A 248 -1.67 -8.39 4.46
N GLU A 249 -2.74 -8.74 3.76
CA GLU A 249 -3.76 -9.68 4.24
C GLU A 249 -3.15 -11.07 4.52
N THR A 250 -2.28 -11.54 3.62
CA THR A 250 -1.54 -12.80 3.81
C THR A 250 -0.64 -12.72 5.04
N MET A 251 0.05 -11.59 5.24
CA MET A 251 0.89 -11.35 6.40
C MET A 251 0.05 -11.27 7.70
N HIS A 252 -1.12 -10.64 7.66
CA HIS A 252 -2.05 -10.58 8.80
C HIS A 252 -2.50 -11.97 9.22
N ALA A 253 -2.84 -12.83 8.25
CA ALA A 253 -3.18 -14.22 8.52
C ALA A 253 -2.01 -14.98 9.15
N ALA A 254 -0.78 -14.80 8.65
CA ALA A 254 0.42 -15.41 9.22
C ALA A 254 0.73 -14.94 10.65
N LEU A 255 0.38 -13.70 10.99
CA LEU A 255 0.51 -13.12 12.32
C LEU A 255 -0.68 -13.43 13.25
N GLY A 256 -1.71 -14.12 12.77
CA GLY A 256 -2.92 -14.42 13.56
C GLY A 256 -3.83 -13.21 13.80
N ILE A 257 -3.73 -12.18 12.95
CA ILE A 257 -4.58 -10.99 13.00
C ILE A 257 -5.90 -11.31 12.28
N ALA A 258 -7.02 -11.24 13.01
CA ALA A 258 -8.33 -11.57 12.48
C ALA A 258 -8.79 -10.58 11.38
N PRO A 259 -9.52 -11.06 10.35
CA PRO A 259 -10.19 -10.19 9.38
C PRO A 259 -11.36 -9.42 10.02
#